data_AF-D9ZUD7-F1
#
_entry.id   AF-D9ZUD7-F1
#
_cell.length_a   1.000
_cell.length_b   1.000
_cell.length_c   1.000
_cell.angle_alpha   90.00
_cell.angle_beta   90.00
_cell.angle_gamma   90.00
#
_symmetry.space_group_name_H-M   'P 1'
#
loop_
_entity.id
_entity.type
_entity.pdbx_description
1 polymer ?
#
loop_
_entity_poly.entity_id
_entity_poly.type
_entity_poly.pdbx_seq_one_letter_code
_entity_poly.pdbx_strand_id
1 'polypeptide(L)'
;GCEPVRFEDTLETFLDPNSQLYQEFVPFGSVFPTADGIIVNTWDAMEPKTLKSLQDPKLLGRIAGVPVYPIGPLSRLVDPSKTNHLVLDWLNKQPDESVLYISFGSGGSLSAKQLTELAWGLEMSQQRFVWVVRPPVDGSACSAYFSANSGEIRDGTPDYLPEGFVSRTHERGF
;
A
#
# COMPACT_ATOMS: atom_id res chain seq x y z
N GLY A 1 14.05 -22.46 0.92
CA GLY A 1 14.05 -22.26 2.38
C GLY A 1 12.89 -21.43 2.89
N CYS A 2 11.95 -21.02 2.03
CA CYS A 2 10.79 -20.20 2.40
C CYS A 2 9.49 -21.01 2.26
N GLU A 3 8.39 -20.46 2.74
CA GLU A 3 7.06 -21.00 2.44
C GLU A 3 6.77 -20.90 0.93
N PRO A 4 6.04 -21.87 0.34
CA PRO A 4 5.57 -21.75 -1.03
C PRO A 4 4.62 -20.56 -1.19
N VAL A 5 4.74 -19.84 -2.30
CA VAL A 5 3.78 -18.81 -2.68
C VAL A 5 2.58 -19.50 -3.34
N ARG A 6 1.37 -19.25 -2.84
CA ARG A 6 0.14 -19.75 -3.46
C ARG A 6 -0.10 -19.03 -4.78
N PHE A 7 -0.79 -19.67 -5.71
CA PHE A 7 -1.01 -19.09 -7.03
C PHE A 7 -1.77 -17.76 -6.93
N GLU A 8 -2.78 -17.68 -6.06
CA GLU A 8 -3.57 -16.48 -5.81
C GLU A 8 -2.80 -15.33 -5.15
N ASP A 9 -1.64 -15.60 -4.53
CA ASP A 9 -0.78 -14.61 -3.88
C ASP A 9 0.40 -14.19 -4.77
N THR A 10 0.48 -14.69 -6.01
CA THR A 10 1.54 -14.31 -6.95
C THR A 10 1.34 -12.88 -7.47
N LEU A 11 2.40 -12.27 -7.98
CA LEU A 11 2.30 -10.96 -8.64
C LEU A 11 1.44 -11.08 -9.90
N GLU A 12 0.59 -10.08 -10.18
CA GLU A 12 -0.26 -10.04 -11.39
C GLU A 12 0.56 -10.31 -12.67
N THR A 13 1.80 -9.82 -12.70
CA THR A 13 2.77 -10.03 -13.77
C THR A 13 3.03 -11.50 -14.10
N PHE A 14 2.88 -12.43 -13.15
CA PHE A 14 3.12 -13.85 -13.35
C PHE A 14 1.87 -14.65 -13.74
N LEU A 15 0.70 -14.01 -13.84
CA LEU A 15 -0.56 -14.69 -14.18
C LEU A 15 -0.68 -15.04 -15.68
N ASP A 16 -0.06 -14.24 -16.55
CA ASP A 16 -0.02 -14.49 -17.99
C ASP A 16 1.43 -14.43 -18.53
N PRO A 17 2.03 -15.58 -18.83
CA PRO A 17 3.39 -15.66 -19.40
C PRO A 17 3.55 -15.01 -20.77
N ASN A 18 2.45 -14.76 -21.49
CA ASN A 18 2.49 -14.08 -22.79
C ASN A 18 2.31 -12.57 -22.66
N SER A 19 2.01 -12.06 -21.47
CA SER A 19 1.86 -10.63 -21.24
C SER A 19 3.20 -9.92 -21.42
N GLN A 20 3.15 -8.68 -21.91
CA GLN A 20 4.32 -7.82 -22.02
C GLN A 20 4.98 -7.60 -20.65
N LEU A 21 4.19 -7.43 -19.59
CA LEU A 21 4.69 -7.27 -18.23
C LEU A 21 5.52 -8.49 -17.80
N TYR A 22 5.09 -9.71 -18.09
CA TYR A 22 5.86 -10.93 -17.78
C TYR A 22 7.20 -10.95 -18.52
N GLN A 23 7.17 -10.67 -19.83
CA GLN A 23 8.35 -10.69 -20.68
C GLN A 23 9.39 -9.65 -20.26
N GLU A 24 8.96 -8.51 -19.71
CA GLU A 24 9.84 -7.47 -19.19
C GLU A 24 10.32 -7.74 -17.76
N PHE A 25 9.45 -8.28 -16.89
CA PHE A 25 9.75 -8.44 -15.46
C PHE A 25 10.61 -9.68 -15.15
N VAL A 26 10.40 -10.80 -15.85
CA VAL A 26 11.18 -12.02 -15.59
C VAL A 26 12.68 -11.83 -15.81
N PRO A 27 13.15 -11.20 -16.91
CA PRO A 27 14.57 -10.90 -17.09
C PRO A 27 15.15 -10.00 -16.00
N PHE A 28 14.33 -9.11 -15.41
CA PHE A 28 14.77 -8.20 -14.35
C PHE A 28 15.28 -8.97 -13.11
N GLY A 29 14.75 -10.16 -12.84
CA GLY A 29 15.22 -11.03 -11.75
C GLY A 29 16.70 -11.42 -11.88
N SER A 30 17.25 -11.46 -13.10
CA SER A 30 18.66 -11.79 -13.37
C SER A 30 19.61 -10.62 -13.11
N VAL A 31 19.09 -9.41 -12.86
CA VAL A 31 19.91 -8.21 -12.61
C VAL A 31 20.36 -8.13 -11.15
N PHE A 32 19.55 -8.61 -10.19
CA PHE A 32 19.91 -8.54 -8.77
C PHE A 32 21.24 -9.23 -8.43
N PRO A 33 21.58 -10.41 -8.98
CA PRO A 33 22.85 -11.08 -8.70
C PRO A 33 24.07 -10.41 -9.33
N THR A 34 23.88 -9.39 -10.19
CA THR A 34 25.00 -8.63 -10.78
C THR A 34 25.35 -7.38 -9.98
N ALA A 35 24.62 -7.06 -8.91
CA ALA A 35 24.93 -5.96 -8.00
C ALA A 35 26.05 -6.35 -7.01
N ASP A 36 26.66 -5.39 -6.31
CA ASP A 36 27.63 -5.71 -5.24
C ASP A 36 26.97 -6.21 -3.95
N GLY A 37 25.66 -5.98 -3.82
CA GLY A 37 24.85 -6.39 -2.68
C GLY A 37 23.41 -5.91 -2.81
N ILE A 38 22.50 -6.56 -2.08
CA ILE A 38 21.07 -6.26 -2.11
C ILE A 38 20.67 -5.63 -0.78
N ILE A 39 20.15 -4.42 -0.83
CA ILE A 39 19.62 -3.74 0.35
C ILE A 39 18.11 -3.97 0.43
N VAL A 40 17.62 -4.43 1.58
CA VAL A 40 16.21 -4.72 1.80
C VAL A 40 15.70 -3.93 2.99
N ASN A 41 14.56 -3.24 2.83
CA ASN A 41 13.91 -2.49 3.90
C ASN A 41 13.11 -3.42 4.83
N THR A 42 13.82 -4.28 5.56
CA THR A 42 13.32 -5.26 6.53
C THR A 42 14.32 -5.43 7.66
N TRP A 43 13.99 -6.21 8.69
CA TRP A 43 14.90 -6.53 9.80
C TRP A 43 14.74 -8.00 10.21
N ASP A 44 15.76 -8.54 10.90
CA ASP A 44 15.86 -9.98 11.21
C ASP A 44 14.65 -10.55 11.94
N ALA A 45 14.06 -9.77 12.86
CA ALA A 45 12.89 -10.23 13.62
C ALA A 45 11.60 -10.25 12.80
N MET A 46 11.48 -9.46 11.71
CA MET A 46 10.30 -9.46 10.85
C MET A 46 10.29 -10.66 9.90
N GLU A 47 11.43 -10.97 9.28
CA GLU A 47 11.52 -11.99 8.23
C GLU A 47 12.67 -13.00 8.45
N PRO A 48 12.76 -13.66 9.62
CA PRO A 48 13.92 -14.45 10.01
C PRO A 48 14.19 -15.64 9.08
N LYS A 49 13.13 -16.32 8.60
CA LYS A 49 13.24 -17.48 7.71
C LYS A 49 13.69 -17.08 6.31
N THR A 50 13.12 -16.01 5.78
CA THR A 50 13.43 -15.50 4.44
C THR A 50 14.86 -15.00 4.37
N LEU A 51 15.29 -14.19 5.34
CA LEU A 51 16.66 -13.66 5.40
C LEU A 51 17.70 -14.78 5.53
N LYS A 52 17.47 -15.77 6.41
CA LYS A 52 18.34 -16.95 6.49
C LYS A 52 18.41 -17.72 5.16
N SER A 53 17.28 -17.88 4.48
CA SER A 53 17.24 -18.56 3.19
C SER A 53 17.99 -17.78 2.09
N LEU A 54 17.95 -16.44 2.12
CA LEU A 54 18.68 -15.55 1.21
C LEU A 54 20.19 -15.51 1.50
N GLN A 55 20.60 -15.76 2.75
CA GLN A 55 22.01 -15.84 3.14
C GLN A 55 22.61 -17.24 2.95
N ASP A 56 21.78 -18.29 2.88
CA ASP A 56 22.24 -19.68 2.71
C ASP A 56 22.56 -20.00 1.22
N PRO A 57 23.83 -20.29 0.87
CA PRO A 57 24.23 -20.63 -0.50
C PRO A 57 23.61 -21.92 -1.03
N LYS A 58 23.00 -22.76 -0.19
CA LYS A 58 22.29 -23.98 -0.61
C LYS A 58 20.82 -23.71 -0.95
N LEU A 59 20.28 -22.54 -0.56
CA LEU A 59 18.87 -22.20 -0.69
C LEU A 59 18.63 -21.07 -1.69
N LEU A 60 18.19 -19.90 -1.23
CA LEU A 60 17.97 -18.73 -2.10
C LEU A 60 19.25 -17.91 -2.26
N GLY A 61 20.24 -18.06 -1.37
CA GLY A 61 21.54 -17.40 -1.53
C GLY A 61 22.28 -17.77 -2.81
N ARG A 62 22.04 -18.96 -3.37
CA ARG A 62 22.56 -19.32 -4.71
C ARG A 62 21.95 -18.50 -5.85
N ILE A 63 20.71 -18.03 -5.66
CA ILE A 63 19.99 -17.21 -6.64
C ILE A 63 20.39 -15.75 -6.44
N ALA A 64 20.40 -15.27 -5.20
CA ALA A 64 20.83 -13.92 -4.87
C ALA A 64 22.28 -13.66 -5.29
N GLY A 65 23.18 -14.64 -5.06
CA GLY A 65 24.57 -14.59 -5.50
C GLY A 65 25.47 -13.59 -4.76
N VAL A 66 24.89 -12.66 -4.02
CA VAL A 66 25.58 -11.54 -3.37
C VAL A 66 25.03 -11.29 -1.97
N PRO A 67 25.76 -10.55 -1.10
CA PRO A 67 25.29 -10.25 0.25
C PRO A 67 23.94 -9.53 0.28
N VAL A 68 23.08 -9.91 1.21
CA VAL A 68 21.78 -9.29 1.46
C VAL A 68 21.81 -8.55 2.80
N TYR A 69 21.51 -7.25 2.78
CA TYR A 69 21.56 -6.34 3.91
C TYR A 69 20.16 -5.89 4.33
N PRO A 70 19.58 -6.48 5.40
CA PRO A 70 18.37 -5.95 6.01
C PRO A 70 18.71 -4.68 6.82
N ILE A 71 18.18 -3.52 6.41
CA ILE A 71 18.48 -2.23 7.03
C ILE A 71 17.24 -1.46 7.51
N GLY A 72 16.11 -2.15 7.61
CA GLY A 72 14.83 -1.58 8.00
C GLY A 72 14.63 -1.45 9.51
N PRO A 73 13.56 -0.75 9.92
CA PRO A 73 12.62 -0.03 9.06
C PRO A 73 13.15 1.36 8.66
N LEU A 74 13.43 1.54 7.37
CA LEU A 74 13.62 2.84 6.75
C LEU A 74 12.23 3.45 6.53
N SER A 75 11.87 4.35 7.41
CA SER A 75 10.61 5.09 7.37
C SER A 75 10.89 6.59 7.34
N ARG A 76 9.89 7.36 6.90
CA ARG A 76 10.01 8.81 6.83
C ARG A 76 10.13 9.37 8.25
N LEU A 77 11.10 10.25 8.45
CA LEU A 77 11.20 11.02 9.69
C LEU A 77 9.99 11.95 9.82
N VAL A 78 9.41 11.99 11.01
CA VAL A 78 8.33 12.93 11.32
C VAL A 78 8.94 14.32 11.45
N ASP A 79 8.47 15.25 10.63
CA ASP A 79 8.84 16.66 10.72
C ASP A 79 7.89 17.36 11.72
N PRO A 80 8.36 17.70 12.93
CA PRO A 80 7.51 18.29 13.97
C PRO A 80 6.99 19.69 13.58
N SER A 81 7.56 20.34 12.56
CA SER A 81 7.07 21.62 12.06
C SER A 81 5.82 21.50 11.18
N LYS A 82 5.47 20.29 10.73
CA LYS A 82 4.32 20.00 9.85
C LYS A 82 3.13 19.40 10.60
N THR A 83 2.89 19.87 11.82
CA THR A 83 1.78 19.40 12.67
C THR A 83 0.51 20.24 12.54
N ASN A 84 0.59 21.41 11.91
CA ASN A 84 -0.55 22.28 11.71
C ASN A 84 -1.38 21.82 10.49
N HIS A 85 -2.28 20.86 10.72
CA HIS A 85 -3.18 20.33 9.70
C HIS A 85 -4.54 19.97 10.32
N LEU A 86 -5.64 20.31 9.64
CA LEU A 86 -7.01 20.14 10.18
C LEU A 86 -7.31 18.70 10.62
N VAL A 87 -6.83 17.70 9.87
CA VAL A 87 -6.94 16.28 10.25
C VAL A 87 -6.25 16.01 11.59
N LEU A 88 -5.06 16.56 11.82
CA LEU A 88 -4.30 16.34 13.05
C LEU A 88 -4.97 17.04 14.23
N ASP A 89 -5.52 18.23 14.02
CA ASP A 89 -6.32 18.94 15.02
C ASP A 89 -7.60 18.18 15.41
N TRP A 90 -8.23 17.50 14.44
CA TRP A 90 -9.36 16.61 14.69
C TRP A 90 -8.95 15.33 15.41
N LEU A 91 -7.83 14.71 15.02
CA LEU A 91 -7.27 13.51 15.66
C LEU A 91 -6.89 13.76 17.11
N ASN A 92 -6.30 14.92 17.44
CA ASN A 92 -5.92 15.32 18.79
C ASN A 92 -7.10 15.39 19.77
N LYS A 93 -8.35 15.39 19.27
CA LYS A 93 -9.57 15.43 20.09
C LYS A 93 -10.19 14.03 20.29
N GLN A 94 -9.66 13.00 19.65
CA GLN A 94 -10.19 11.65 19.75
C GLN A 94 -9.54 10.87 20.90
N PRO A 95 -10.22 9.88 21.49
CA PRO A 95 -9.60 8.97 22.45
C PRO A 95 -8.42 8.19 21.83
N ASP A 96 -7.47 7.79 22.68
CA ASP A 96 -6.34 6.96 22.27
C ASP A 96 -6.82 5.68 21.57
N GLU A 97 -6.12 5.30 20.50
CA GLU A 97 -6.35 4.06 19.74
C GLU A 97 -7.79 3.89 19.20
N SER A 98 -8.53 4.99 19.05
CA SER A 98 -9.96 4.95 18.69
C SER A 98 -10.29 5.26 17.22
N VAL A 99 -9.28 5.58 16.41
CA VAL A 99 -9.46 6.06 15.02
C VAL A 99 -8.80 5.09 14.04
N LEU A 100 -9.57 4.64 13.05
CA LEU A 100 -9.08 3.83 11.94
C LEU A 100 -8.50 4.72 10.83
N TYR A 101 -7.22 4.57 10.51
CA TYR A 101 -6.64 5.17 9.31
C TYR A 101 -6.79 4.24 8.10
N ILE A 102 -7.34 4.75 7.01
CA ILE A 102 -7.67 3.98 5.82
C ILE A 102 -6.99 4.60 4.61
N SER A 103 -6.06 3.85 4.02
CA SER A 103 -5.39 4.23 2.79
C SER A 103 -5.01 2.99 2.00
N PHE A 104 -5.28 3.02 0.70
CA PHE A 104 -4.84 1.98 -0.26
C PHE A 104 -3.51 2.37 -0.94
N GLY A 105 -2.69 3.18 -0.27
CA GLY A 105 -1.43 3.67 -0.78
C GLY A 105 -1.59 4.78 -1.84
N SER A 106 -0.47 5.18 -2.43
CA SER A 106 -0.47 6.28 -3.41
C SER A 106 -1.14 5.93 -4.74
N GLY A 107 -1.01 4.67 -5.17
CA GLY A 107 -1.52 4.21 -6.46
C GLY A 107 -2.65 3.19 -6.42
N GLY A 108 -3.13 2.82 -5.23
CA GLY A 108 -4.29 1.95 -5.09
C GLY A 108 -5.59 2.71 -5.32
N SER A 109 -6.49 2.11 -6.10
CA SER A 109 -7.85 2.58 -6.33
C SER A 109 -8.87 1.46 -6.06
N LEU A 110 -10.07 1.87 -5.68
CA LEU A 110 -11.22 0.97 -5.55
C LEU A 110 -12.13 1.12 -6.77
N SER A 111 -12.83 0.05 -7.15
CA SER A 111 -13.99 0.20 -8.04
C SER A 111 -15.10 1.01 -7.36
N ALA A 112 -16.03 1.58 -8.13
CA ALA A 112 -17.13 2.37 -7.58
C ALA A 112 -17.99 1.55 -6.60
N LYS A 113 -18.18 0.25 -6.88
CA LYS A 113 -18.90 -0.68 -5.99
C LYS A 113 -18.14 -0.88 -4.68
N GLN A 114 -16.84 -1.18 -4.73
CA GLN A 114 -16.03 -1.37 -3.51
C GLN A 114 -15.97 -0.10 -2.65
N LEU A 115 -15.87 1.06 -3.29
CA LEU A 115 -15.88 2.36 -2.61
C LEU A 115 -17.21 2.61 -1.90
N THR A 116 -18.33 2.29 -2.55
CA THR A 116 -19.68 2.40 -1.98
C THR A 116 -19.85 1.47 -0.77
N GLU A 117 -19.49 0.19 -0.92
CA GLU A 117 -19.58 -0.79 0.17
C GLU A 117 -18.69 -0.41 1.36
N LEU A 118 -17.47 0.09 1.10
CA LEU A 118 -16.59 0.58 2.16
C LEU A 118 -17.20 1.78 2.90
N ALA A 119 -17.76 2.75 2.17
CA ALA A 119 -18.42 3.90 2.77
C ALA A 119 -19.59 3.47 3.67
N TRP A 120 -20.47 2.58 3.20
CA TRP A 120 -21.55 2.04 4.03
C TRP A 120 -21.03 1.25 5.23
N GLY A 121 -20.00 0.42 5.05
CA GLY A 121 -19.36 -0.30 6.15
C GLY A 121 -18.81 0.63 7.23
N LEU A 122 -18.15 1.72 6.84
CA LEU A 122 -17.64 2.73 7.77
C LEU A 122 -18.76 3.42 8.54
N GLU A 123 -19.82 3.86 7.84
CA GLU A 123 -20.98 4.47 8.46
C GLU A 123 -21.63 3.51 9.48
N MET A 124 -21.86 2.25 9.09
CA MET A 124 -22.48 1.23 9.93
C MET A 124 -21.61 0.81 11.12
N SER A 125 -20.27 0.86 10.99
CA SER A 125 -19.34 0.46 12.05
C SER A 125 -19.40 1.36 13.29
N GLN A 126 -19.91 2.60 13.13
CA GLN A 126 -19.89 3.66 14.15
C GLN A 126 -18.49 3.98 14.70
N GLN A 127 -17.42 3.47 14.07
CA GLN A 127 -16.05 3.77 14.44
C GLN A 127 -15.63 5.14 13.90
N ARG A 128 -14.64 5.74 14.55
CA ARG A 128 -13.99 6.93 14.03
C ARG A 128 -12.99 6.53 12.95
N PHE A 129 -12.87 7.32 11.90
CA PHE A 129 -11.96 7.02 10.81
C PHE A 129 -11.37 8.27 10.17
N VAL A 130 -10.19 8.11 9.58
CA VAL A 130 -9.61 9.03 8.59
C VAL A 130 -9.44 8.25 7.30
N TRP A 131 -10.10 8.67 6.23
CA TRP A 131 -10.08 7.94 4.96
C TRP A 131 -9.48 8.78 3.83
N VAL A 132 -8.34 8.33 3.30
CA VAL A 132 -7.77 8.90 2.07
C VAL A 132 -8.51 8.35 0.86
N VAL A 133 -9.44 9.16 0.36
CA VAL A 133 -10.35 8.81 -0.74
C VAL A 133 -9.76 9.22 -2.09
N ARG A 134 -9.96 8.40 -3.14
CA ARG A 134 -9.58 8.68 -4.53
C ARG A 134 -10.73 8.35 -5.48
N PRO A 135 -10.79 8.98 -6.68
CA PRO A 135 -11.77 8.63 -7.69
C PRO A 135 -11.76 7.13 -7.99
N PRO A 136 -12.93 6.48 -8.09
CA PRO A 136 -12.98 5.07 -8.37
C PRO A 136 -12.45 4.80 -9.77
N VAL A 137 -11.78 3.65 -9.92
CA VAL A 137 -11.29 3.18 -11.22
C VAL A 137 -11.79 1.77 -11.44
N ASP A 138 -12.52 1.58 -12.53
CA ASP A 138 -12.92 0.24 -12.99
C ASP A 138 -11.76 -0.32 -13.84
N GLY A 139 -10.88 -1.12 -13.24
CA GLY A 139 -9.67 -1.64 -13.89
C GLY A 139 -8.62 -2.20 -12.92
N SER A 140 -7.36 -2.29 -13.37
CA SER A 140 -6.24 -2.77 -12.54
C SER A 140 -6.05 -1.88 -11.31
N ALA A 141 -5.74 -2.49 -10.16
CA ALA A 141 -5.60 -1.81 -8.87
C ALA A 141 -4.52 -0.70 -8.88
N CYS A 142 -3.59 -0.72 -9.84
CA CYS A 142 -2.51 0.26 -9.97
C CYS A 142 -2.79 1.43 -10.93
N SER A 143 -3.99 1.49 -11.54
CA SER A 143 -4.31 2.51 -12.54
C SER A 143 -4.23 3.96 -12.01
N ALA A 144 -4.34 4.17 -10.69
CA ALA A 144 -4.21 5.49 -10.08
C ALA A 144 -2.80 6.12 -10.21
N TYR A 145 -1.74 5.31 -10.37
CA TYR A 145 -0.39 5.85 -10.61
C TYR A 145 -0.31 6.71 -11.87
N PHE A 146 -1.16 6.43 -12.88
CA PHE A 146 -1.17 7.14 -14.15
C PHE A 146 -2.06 8.40 -14.13
N SER A 147 -2.94 8.54 -13.14
CA SER A 147 -3.95 9.60 -13.07
C SER A 147 -3.63 10.73 -12.07
N ALA A 148 -2.50 10.66 -11.36
CA ALA A 148 -2.14 11.58 -10.27
C ALA A 148 -1.97 13.06 -10.67
N ASN A 149 -2.09 13.41 -11.95
CA ASN A 149 -1.89 14.76 -12.49
C ASN A 149 -3.17 15.49 -12.91
N SER A 150 -4.38 14.97 -12.66
CA SER A 150 -5.62 15.74 -12.94
C SER A 150 -5.91 16.72 -11.80
N GLY A 151 -5.26 17.89 -11.84
CA GLY A 151 -5.34 18.97 -10.85
C GLY A 151 -6.67 19.72 -10.79
N GLU A 152 -7.80 19.02 -10.65
CA GLU A 152 -9.08 19.66 -10.34
C GLU A 152 -9.31 19.65 -8.83
N ILE A 153 -9.05 20.80 -8.20
CA ILE A 153 -9.55 21.10 -6.85
C ILE A 153 -11.06 21.27 -6.99
N ARG A 154 -11.82 20.20 -6.75
CA ARG A 154 -13.26 20.27 -6.53
C ARG A 154 -13.54 20.57 -5.06
N ASP A 155 -14.68 21.21 -4.77
CA ASP A 155 -15.11 21.42 -3.40
C ASP A 155 -15.06 20.09 -2.65
N GLY A 156 -14.58 20.10 -1.41
CA GLY A 156 -13.99 18.94 -0.73
C GLY A 156 -14.90 17.74 -0.47
N THR A 157 -16.07 17.63 -1.11
CA THR A 157 -16.89 16.42 -1.15
C THR A 157 -16.63 15.66 -2.44
N PRO A 158 -15.99 14.49 -2.38
CA PRO A 158 -15.88 13.62 -3.54
C PRO A 158 -17.27 13.25 -4.09
N ASP A 159 -17.54 13.58 -5.36
CA ASP A 159 -18.81 13.34 -6.07
C ASP A 159 -19.12 11.85 -6.30
N TYR A 160 -18.18 10.98 -5.94
CA TYR A 160 -18.26 9.53 -6.05
C TYR A 160 -18.50 8.80 -4.72
N LEU A 161 -18.67 9.52 -3.61
CA LEU A 161 -19.14 8.93 -2.35
C LEU A 161 -20.66 8.79 -2.33
N PRO A 162 -21.23 7.86 -1.55
CA PRO A 162 -22.68 7.78 -1.39
C PRO A 162 -23.27 9.11 -0.95
N GLU A 163 -24.42 9.48 -1.53
CA GLU A 163 -25.07 10.76 -1.25
C GLU A 163 -25.23 10.98 0.26
N GLY A 164 -24.80 12.14 0.74
CA GLY A 164 -24.89 12.53 2.15
C GLY A 164 -23.92 11.82 3.10
N PHE A 165 -23.01 10.96 2.62
CA PHE A 165 -22.05 10.23 3.46
C PHE A 165 -21.22 11.14 4.37
N VAL A 166 -20.65 12.21 3.81
CA VAL A 166 -19.84 13.18 4.59
C VAL A 166 -20.68 13.82 5.69
N SER A 167 -21.91 14.26 5.38
CA SER A 167 -22.83 14.83 6.37
C SER A 167 -23.22 13.83 7.46
N ARG A 168 -23.50 12.57 7.10
CA ARG A 168 -23.89 11.53 8.08
C ARG A 168 -22.73 11.08 8.97
N THR A 169 -21.49 11.26 8.53
CA THR A 169 -20.30 10.79 9.24
C THR A 169 -19.45 11.91 9.85
N HIS A 170 -19.81 13.18 9.66
CA HIS A 170 -18.99 14.36 10.04
C HIS A 170 -18.48 14.39 11.50
N GLU A 171 -19.16 13.73 12.45
CA GLU A 171 -18.70 13.67 13.85
C GLU A 171 -17.60 12.62 14.08
N ARG A 172 -17.47 11.63 13.18
CA ARG A 172 -16.63 10.44 13.35
C ARG A 172 -15.63 10.22 12.21
N GLY A 173 -15.92 10.74 11.04
CA GLY A 173 -15.10 10.60 9.84
C GLY A 173 -14.40 11.90 9.48
N PHE A 174 -13.15 11.79 9.05
CA PHE A 174 -12.41 12.84 8.37
C PHE A 174 -11.93 12.35 7.00
#